data_AF-A0A8C5HW85-F1
#
_entry.id   AF-A0A8C5HW85-F1
#
_cell.length_a   1.000
_cell.length_b   1.000
_cell.length_c   1.000
_cell.angle_alpha   90.00
_cell.angle_beta   90.00
_cell.angle_gamma   90.00
#
_symmetry.space_group_name_H-M   'P 1'
#
loop_
_entity.id
_entity.type
_entity.pdbx_description
1 polymer ?
#
loop_
_entity_poly.entity_id
_entity_poly.type
_entity_poly.pdbx_seq_one_letter_code
_entity_poly.pdbx_strand_id
1 'polypeptide(L)'
;MKDKSTLRAIHVSIDQGETWNIAQLPAVGHEQFYSILSANDEMVFMHVDEPGDTGFGTVYASDDRGTVYSKSLERHLYTSTGGDTDFTNVTSLRGVFITSILAQDNSVQSVVSFDQGGEWVPLRKPVDSKCDSTSMDPDKCSLHIHAAYSIAMKLNVPVLPLTEPNAVGLIIAHGSVGDSVSVMNPDVYVSDDGGYSWIKALEGPHHYAILDSGGLLVAVEHKPNQPIDIVKFSTDEGQCWRQYNFTSVPIFFTGLASEPGALSMNVSIWGYRDSLLSQYWISITIDFKELLTRDCGDEDYVQWLAHSDDLSDPTNGCMLGYKEKFQRLKKDSVCFNGRDYKVINQPTPCTCTFDDFMCDFGYYRQENSSQCIEQPDLEGKDLEFCLHGNEEQLVTSGYRKIPGDKCEGGKTPTRKVVPLRQKCVSDLLDTQETVSVSLLTPSYGQRHQIVLYLSASFHLKVSSSKSVFIVIVVIIVLLMSIVAGVLFVKKYVCGGRFLVHRYSVLQQHVEDNTAEGIDDQLETNHTQNGKIEFHDDSDEVHFSDETNHFTYNQHVLKNI
;
A
#
# COMPACT_ATOMS: atom_id res chain seq x y z
N MET A 1 -18.98 29.21 8.76
CA MET A 1 -18.27 29.30 7.47
C MET A 1 -16.82 28.92 7.73
N LYS A 2 -16.48 27.63 7.60
CA LYS A 2 -15.07 27.19 7.58
C LYS A 2 -14.55 27.36 6.15
N ASP A 3 -13.34 27.87 6.06
CA ASP A 3 -12.67 28.32 4.84
C ASP A 3 -12.61 27.20 3.78
N LYS A 4 -13.28 27.39 2.64
CA LYS A 4 -13.27 26.45 1.49
C LYS A 4 -11.99 26.56 0.65
N SER A 5 -10.99 27.35 1.05
CA SER A 5 -9.90 27.76 0.14
C SER A 5 -8.60 26.94 0.14
N THR A 6 -8.51 25.80 0.83
CA THR A 6 -7.27 24.98 0.85
C THR A 6 -7.49 23.45 0.73
N LEU A 7 -8.51 23.01 0.00
CA LEU A 7 -8.69 21.58 -0.31
C LEU A 7 -7.71 21.13 -1.40
N ARG A 8 -7.24 19.89 -1.32
CA ARG A 8 -6.39 19.23 -2.32
C ARG A 8 -7.01 17.92 -2.79
N ALA A 9 -6.77 17.54 -4.04
CA ALA A 9 -7.30 16.35 -4.68
C ALA A 9 -6.22 15.63 -5.50
N ILE A 10 -6.35 14.31 -5.63
CA ILE A 10 -5.43 13.48 -6.40
C ILE A 10 -5.72 13.59 -7.90
N HIS A 11 -4.64 13.73 -8.68
CA HIS A 11 -4.64 13.53 -10.12
C HIS A 11 -3.68 12.39 -10.46
N VAL A 12 -4.01 11.59 -11.46
CA VAL A 12 -3.25 10.43 -11.89
C VAL A 12 -2.83 10.57 -13.36
N SER A 13 -1.65 10.07 -13.67
CA SER A 13 -1.12 9.94 -15.03
C SER A 13 -0.50 8.56 -15.18
N ILE A 14 -0.81 7.91 -16.31
CA ILE A 14 -0.24 6.60 -16.69
C ILE A 14 0.77 6.73 -17.85
N ASP A 15 1.01 7.96 -18.31
CA ASP A 15 1.88 8.31 -19.44
C ASP A 15 3.00 9.27 -19.02
N GLN A 16 3.48 9.11 -17.78
CA GLN A 16 4.61 9.87 -17.22
C GLN A 16 4.39 11.40 -17.17
N GLY A 17 3.13 11.82 -17.04
CA GLY A 17 2.73 13.20 -16.82
C GLY A 17 2.33 13.96 -18.08
N GLU A 18 2.19 13.28 -19.24
CA GLU A 18 1.69 13.90 -20.47
C GLU A 18 0.20 14.25 -20.37
N THR A 19 -0.61 13.31 -19.86
CA THR A 19 -2.03 13.52 -19.57
C THR A 19 -2.32 13.27 -18.10
N TRP A 20 -3.27 14.05 -17.58
CA TRP A 20 -3.70 13.98 -16.18
C TRP A 20 -5.20 13.82 -16.10
N ASN A 21 -5.63 12.90 -15.25
CA ASN A 21 -7.01 12.64 -14.93
C ASN A 21 -7.24 12.89 -13.44
N ILE A 22 -8.33 13.54 -13.08
CA ILE A 22 -8.73 13.64 -11.66
C ILE A 22 -9.13 12.23 -11.17
N ALA A 23 -8.71 11.87 -9.96
CA ALA A 23 -9.14 10.64 -9.31
C ALA A 23 -10.50 10.87 -8.62
N GLN A 24 -11.40 9.88 -8.70
CA GLN A 24 -12.68 9.85 -7.98
C GLN A 24 -12.45 9.54 -6.49
N LEU A 25 -11.76 10.45 -5.80
CA LEU A 25 -11.48 10.37 -4.37
C LEU A 25 -11.95 11.65 -3.66
N PRO A 26 -12.32 11.57 -2.37
CA PRO A 26 -12.64 12.75 -1.58
C PRO A 26 -11.46 13.72 -1.53
N ALA A 27 -11.71 15.01 -1.74
CA ALA A 27 -10.70 16.05 -1.51
C ALA A 27 -10.48 16.25 -0.01
N VAL A 28 -9.23 16.44 0.39
CA VAL A 28 -8.84 16.53 1.79
C VAL A 28 -8.36 17.93 2.14
N GLY A 29 -8.57 18.34 3.40
CA GLY A 29 -8.05 19.59 3.95
C GLY A 29 -6.56 19.54 4.27
N HIS A 30 -6.01 20.61 4.82
CA HIS A 30 -4.57 20.70 5.15
C HIS A 30 -4.12 19.64 6.17
N GLU A 31 -4.93 19.38 7.20
CA GLU A 31 -4.62 18.49 8.33
C GLU A 31 -4.79 17.00 8.03
N GLN A 32 -5.45 16.66 6.92
CA GLN A 32 -5.67 15.29 6.48
C GLN A 32 -4.55 14.83 5.54
N PHE A 33 -4.51 13.54 5.16
CA PHE A 33 -3.55 13.02 4.19
C PHE A 33 -4.12 11.92 3.26
N TYR A 34 -3.37 11.63 2.20
CA TYR A 34 -3.53 10.44 1.37
C TYR A 34 -2.32 9.54 1.57
N SER A 35 -2.49 8.23 1.51
CA SER A 35 -1.38 7.29 1.53
C SER A 35 -1.61 6.16 0.53
N ILE A 36 -0.61 5.90 -0.33
CA ILE A 36 -0.62 4.71 -1.19
C ILE A 36 -0.22 3.53 -0.31
N LEU A 37 -1.17 2.65 -0.02
CA LEU A 37 -0.96 1.49 0.83
C LEU A 37 -0.26 0.36 0.07
N SER A 38 -0.68 0.14 -1.19
CA SER A 38 -0.09 -0.81 -2.10
C SER A 38 -0.43 -0.43 -3.54
N ALA A 39 0.49 -0.66 -4.46
CA ALA A 39 0.29 -0.44 -5.89
C ALA A 39 1.00 -1.54 -6.67
N ASN A 40 0.34 -2.05 -7.72
CA ASN A 40 0.92 -2.96 -8.68
C ASN A 40 0.52 -2.52 -10.10
N ASP A 41 0.86 -3.33 -11.11
CA ASP A 41 0.54 -3.04 -12.52
C ASP A 41 -0.97 -3.05 -12.82
N GLU A 42 -1.79 -3.55 -11.89
CA GLU A 42 -3.23 -3.74 -12.08
C GLU A 42 -4.05 -2.70 -11.33
N MET A 43 -3.69 -2.27 -10.11
CA MET A 43 -4.45 -1.29 -9.33
C MET A 43 -3.66 -0.69 -8.16
N VAL A 44 -4.29 0.27 -7.48
CA VAL A 44 -3.77 0.98 -6.31
C VAL A 44 -4.78 0.91 -5.15
N PHE A 45 -4.28 0.55 -3.97
CA PHE A 45 -4.95 0.78 -2.70
C PHE A 45 -4.57 2.15 -2.14
N MET A 46 -5.57 3.02 -1.99
CA MET A 46 -5.40 4.37 -1.50
C MET A 46 -6.12 4.53 -0.16
N HIS A 47 -5.40 4.98 0.85
CA HIS A 47 -5.98 5.46 2.10
C HIS A 47 -6.31 6.96 1.99
N VAL A 48 -7.50 7.33 2.44
CA VAL A 48 -7.94 8.72 2.61
C VAL A 48 -8.28 8.95 4.08
N ASP A 49 -7.55 9.86 4.73
CA ASP A 49 -7.73 10.18 6.14
C ASP A 49 -9.08 10.85 6.43
N GLU A 50 -9.71 10.50 7.56
CA GLU A 50 -11.02 11.05 7.94
C GLU A 50 -10.84 12.48 8.53
N PRO A 51 -11.74 13.44 8.25
CA PRO A 51 -11.59 14.80 8.78
C PRO A 51 -11.56 14.85 10.32
N GLY A 52 -10.50 15.45 10.86
CA GLY A 52 -10.27 15.60 12.30
C GLY A 52 -9.26 14.60 12.84
N ASP A 53 -8.91 14.74 14.12
CA ASP A 53 -7.93 13.85 14.77
C ASP A 53 -8.60 12.53 15.20
N THR A 54 -8.87 11.68 14.20
CA THR A 54 -9.64 10.44 14.38
C THR A 54 -8.75 9.20 14.51
N GLY A 55 -7.54 9.23 13.93
CA GLY A 55 -6.62 8.09 13.87
C GLY A 55 -7.07 6.96 12.94
N PHE A 56 -8.04 7.22 12.07
CA PHE A 56 -8.49 6.27 11.05
C PHE A 56 -8.93 7.00 9.78
N GLY A 57 -9.07 6.24 8.71
CA GLY A 57 -9.60 6.73 7.45
C GLY A 57 -10.33 5.64 6.68
N THR A 58 -10.41 5.81 5.37
CA THR A 58 -11.09 4.88 4.46
C THR A 58 -10.13 4.41 3.38
N VAL A 59 -10.09 3.10 3.14
CA VAL A 59 -9.34 2.48 2.04
C VAL A 59 -10.22 2.43 0.80
N TYR A 60 -9.63 2.81 -0.32
CA TYR A 60 -10.23 2.78 -1.65
C TYR A 60 -9.37 1.90 -2.57
N ALA A 61 -10.03 1.06 -3.36
CA ALA A 61 -9.42 0.25 -4.41
C ALA A 61 -9.67 0.91 -5.77
N SER A 62 -8.61 1.11 -6.55
CA SER A 62 -8.73 1.74 -7.87
C SER A 62 -9.17 0.78 -8.97
N ASP A 63 -9.61 1.35 -10.09
CA ASP A 63 -9.63 0.67 -11.39
C ASP A 63 -8.23 0.51 -11.98
N ASP A 64 -8.14 -0.13 -13.15
CA ASP A 64 -6.92 -0.40 -13.91
C ASP A 64 -6.21 0.86 -14.42
N ARG A 65 -6.90 2.01 -14.38
CA ARG A 65 -6.36 3.32 -14.77
C ARG A 65 -5.97 4.18 -13.57
N GLY A 66 -6.26 3.75 -12.34
CA GLY A 66 -6.02 4.54 -11.13
C GLY A 66 -6.94 5.76 -10.99
N THR A 67 -8.08 5.79 -11.70
CA THR A 67 -8.95 6.98 -11.81
C THR A 67 -10.28 6.83 -11.08
N VAL A 68 -10.92 5.67 -11.21
CA VAL A 68 -12.19 5.36 -10.54
C VAL A 68 -11.86 4.53 -9.32
N TYR A 69 -12.50 4.83 -8.20
CA TYR A 69 -12.20 4.17 -6.93
C TYR A 69 -13.48 3.65 -6.29
N SER A 70 -13.45 2.40 -5.85
CA SER A 70 -14.47 1.82 -4.97
C SER A 70 -14.00 1.88 -3.53
N LYS A 71 -14.90 2.29 -2.63
CA LYS A 71 -14.67 2.17 -1.18
C LYS A 71 -14.52 0.68 -0.82
N SER A 72 -13.41 0.34 -0.19
CA SER A 72 -13.03 -1.04 0.13
C SER A 72 -13.15 -1.33 1.64
N LEU A 73 -12.61 -0.46 2.50
CA LEU A 73 -12.63 -0.65 3.95
C LEU A 73 -12.83 0.68 4.69
N GLU A 74 -13.82 0.74 5.57
CA GLU A 74 -14.05 1.90 6.44
C GLU A 74 -13.32 1.76 7.77
N ARG A 75 -13.05 2.91 8.41
CA ARG A 75 -12.41 2.98 9.74
C ARG A 75 -11.07 2.25 9.82
N HIS A 76 -10.34 2.24 8.72
CA HIS A 76 -9.00 1.68 8.62
C HIS A 76 -8.03 2.45 9.51
N LEU A 77 -7.38 1.74 10.42
CA LEU A 77 -6.43 2.31 11.38
C LEU A 77 -5.21 2.87 10.65
N TYR A 78 -5.00 4.18 10.80
CA TYR A 78 -3.83 4.87 10.29
C TYR A 78 -3.60 6.08 11.19
N THR A 79 -2.55 6.05 12.01
CA THR A 79 -2.32 7.10 13.00
C THR A 79 -1.81 8.38 12.34
N SER A 80 -2.38 9.52 12.70
CA SER A 80 -1.91 10.83 12.24
C SER A 80 -0.54 11.19 12.82
N THR A 81 -0.25 10.71 14.04
CA THR A 81 1.06 10.83 14.69
C THR A 81 1.84 9.52 14.50
N GLY A 82 3.02 9.60 13.87
CA GLY A 82 3.86 8.43 13.58
C GLY A 82 3.63 7.85 12.18
N GLY A 83 2.40 7.93 11.67
CA GLY A 83 2.07 7.41 10.34
C GLY A 83 2.01 5.88 10.32
N ASP A 84 1.65 5.26 11.44
CA ASP A 84 1.64 3.82 11.62
C ASP A 84 0.33 3.23 11.11
N THR A 85 0.45 2.18 10.30
CA THR A 85 -0.68 1.40 9.80
C THR A 85 -0.31 -0.08 9.76
N ASP A 86 -1.29 -0.94 10.04
CA ASP A 86 -1.10 -2.39 10.03
C ASP A 86 -1.37 -3.01 8.65
N PHE A 87 -1.58 -2.19 7.62
CA PHE A 87 -1.86 -2.66 6.26
C PHE A 87 -0.68 -3.49 5.72
N THR A 88 -0.94 -4.79 5.53
CA THR A 88 0.06 -5.79 5.18
C THR A 88 -0.40 -6.55 3.94
N ASN A 89 0.42 -6.52 2.89
CA ASN A 89 0.26 -7.39 1.74
C ASN A 89 0.80 -8.78 2.07
N VAL A 90 -0.05 -9.79 2.00
CA VAL A 90 0.35 -11.19 2.21
C VAL A 90 0.97 -11.71 0.92
N THR A 91 2.28 -11.55 0.79
CA THR A 91 2.99 -11.84 -0.48
C THR A 91 3.04 -13.32 -0.84
N SER A 92 2.77 -14.20 0.12
CA SER A 92 2.76 -15.66 -0.05
C SER A 92 1.47 -16.20 -0.68
N LEU A 93 0.40 -15.40 -0.81
CA LEU A 93 -0.82 -15.79 -1.50
C LEU A 93 -1.51 -14.60 -2.19
N ARG A 94 -1.87 -14.78 -3.46
CA ARG A 94 -2.42 -13.70 -4.29
C ARG A 94 -3.76 -13.17 -3.78
N GLY A 95 -3.94 -11.86 -3.81
CA GLY A 95 -5.19 -11.19 -3.46
C GLY A 95 -5.44 -11.08 -1.96
N VAL A 96 -4.50 -11.54 -1.12
CA VAL A 96 -4.65 -11.54 0.33
C VAL A 96 -4.02 -10.29 0.95
N PHE A 97 -4.79 -9.58 1.76
CA PHE A 97 -4.35 -8.42 2.52
C PHE A 97 -4.88 -8.50 3.96
N ILE A 98 -4.05 -8.15 4.94
CA ILE A 98 -4.44 -8.07 6.35
C ILE A 98 -4.24 -6.62 6.81
N THR A 99 -5.19 -6.10 7.59
CA THR A 99 -5.03 -4.78 8.21
C THR A 99 -5.84 -4.67 9.51
N SER A 100 -5.77 -3.52 10.16
CA SER A 100 -6.50 -3.19 11.38
C SER A 100 -7.55 -2.11 11.13
N ILE A 101 -8.71 -2.26 11.78
CA ILE A 101 -9.77 -1.25 11.85
C ILE A 101 -9.91 -0.74 13.29
N LEU A 102 -10.34 0.51 13.43
CA LEU A 102 -10.77 1.06 14.71
C LEU A 102 -12.28 0.88 14.86
N ALA A 103 -12.72 -0.05 15.70
CA ALA A 103 -14.15 -0.28 15.96
C ALA A 103 -14.82 0.93 16.65
N GLN A 104 -16.15 0.90 16.77
CA GLN A 104 -16.92 2.02 17.36
C GLN A 104 -16.69 2.19 18.86
N ASP A 105 -16.28 1.13 19.54
CA ASP A 105 -15.87 1.15 20.96
C ASP A 105 -14.39 1.52 21.14
N ASN A 106 -13.74 1.99 20.07
CA ASN A 106 -12.31 2.31 19.99
C ASN A 106 -11.37 1.10 20.20
N SER A 107 -11.89 -0.12 20.13
CA SER A 107 -11.05 -1.32 20.08
C SER A 107 -10.42 -1.47 18.69
N VAL A 108 -9.21 -2.03 18.63
CA VAL A 108 -8.53 -2.34 17.37
C VAL A 108 -8.84 -3.77 16.98
N GLN A 109 -9.36 -3.99 15.78
CA GLN A 109 -9.72 -5.31 15.27
C GLN A 109 -8.97 -5.58 13.97
N SER A 110 -8.56 -6.83 13.76
CA SER A 110 -7.83 -7.21 12.55
C SER A 110 -8.79 -7.85 11.58
N VAL A 111 -8.67 -7.48 10.30
CA VAL A 111 -9.49 -7.98 9.21
C VAL A 111 -8.59 -8.44 8.07
N VAL A 112 -9.08 -9.43 7.32
CA VAL A 112 -8.42 -9.99 6.15
C VAL A 112 -9.36 -9.91 4.95
N SER A 113 -8.81 -9.57 3.79
CA SER A 113 -9.46 -9.74 2.50
C SER A 113 -8.68 -10.78 1.73
N PHE A 114 -9.40 -11.67 1.03
CA PHE A 114 -8.80 -12.69 0.16
C PHE A 114 -8.99 -12.39 -1.32
N ASP A 115 -9.83 -11.40 -1.65
CA ASP A 115 -10.30 -11.04 -2.98
C ASP A 115 -9.87 -9.62 -3.37
N GLN A 116 -8.67 -9.21 -2.93
CA GLN A 116 -8.07 -7.93 -3.29
C GLN A 116 -8.92 -6.72 -2.84
N GLY A 117 -9.40 -6.79 -1.60
CA GLY A 117 -10.15 -5.72 -0.94
C GLY A 117 -11.60 -5.60 -1.37
N GLY A 118 -12.17 -6.63 -2.00
CA GLY A 118 -13.60 -6.69 -2.32
C GLY A 118 -14.44 -6.88 -1.06
N GLU A 119 -14.08 -7.86 -0.26
CA GLU A 119 -14.68 -8.16 1.05
C GLU A 119 -13.60 -8.29 2.13
N TRP A 120 -13.91 -7.77 3.32
CA TRP A 120 -13.06 -7.86 4.50
C TRP A 120 -13.81 -8.60 5.61
N VAL A 121 -13.17 -9.63 6.17
CA VAL A 121 -13.73 -10.47 7.23
C VAL A 121 -12.77 -10.56 8.41
N PRO A 122 -13.26 -10.82 9.64
CA PRO A 122 -12.37 -11.13 10.78
C PRO A 122 -11.54 -12.39 10.53
N LEU A 123 -10.29 -12.42 11.03
CA LEU A 123 -9.45 -13.61 10.92
C LEU A 123 -9.99 -14.73 11.82
N ARG A 124 -10.05 -15.95 11.29
CA ARG A 124 -10.52 -17.11 12.04
C ARG A 124 -9.57 -17.46 13.18
N LYS A 125 -10.11 -17.64 14.39
CA LYS A 125 -9.33 -18.14 15.53
C LYS A 125 -8.80 -19.56 15.27
N PRO A 126 -7.60 -19.92 15.75
CA PRO A 126 -7.15 -21.31 15.76
C PRO A 126 -8.11 -22.22 16.54
N VAL A 127 -8.27 -23.46 16.06
CA VAL A 127 -9.23 -24.43 16.62
C VAL A 127 -8.98 -24.67 18.12
N ASP A 128 -7.72 -24.86 18.49
CA ASP A 128 -7.32 -25.20 19.87
C ASP A 128 -7.12 -23.97 20.78
N SER A 129 -7.33 -22.76 20.27
CA SER A 129 -7.17 -21.52 21.04
C SER A 129 -8.46 -21.11 21.74
N LYS A 130 -8.31 -20.69 23.00
CA LYS A 130 -9.38 -20.08 23.81
C LYS A 130 -9.37 -18.56 23.62
N CYS A 131 -10.55 -17.96 23.71
CA CYS A 131 -10.68 -16.51 23.73
C CYS A 131 -10.08 -15.93 25.01
N ASP A 132 -9.37 -14.81 24.88
CA ASP A 132 -8.77 -14.09 25.99
C ASP A 132 -9.79 -13.20 26.72
N SER A 133 -9.31 -12.42 27.69
CA SER A 133 -10.15 -11.54 28.51
C SER A 133 -10.74 -10.34 27.76
N THR A 134 -10.34 -10.09 26.51
CA THR A 134 -11.01 -9.07 25.69
C THR A 134 -12.38 -9.55 25.23
N SER A 135 -12.63 -10.85 25.23
CA SER A 135 -13.84 -11.43 24.66
C SER A 135 -15.03 -11.43 25.62
N MET A 136 -16.19 -10.99 25.14
CA MET A 136 -17.45 -11.07 25.90
C MET A 136 -18.04 -12.48 25.90
N ASP A 137 -17.82 -13.25 24.83
CA ASP A 137 -18.28 -14.63 24.66
C ASP A 137 -17.05 -15.56 24.56
N PRO A 138 -16.77 -16.40 25.57
CA PRO A 138 -15.61 -17.28 25.59
C PRO A 138 -15.47 -18.24 24.40
N ASP A 139 -16.57 -18.45 23.66
CA ASP A 139 -16.62 -19.36 22.51
C ASP A 139 -16.60 -18.63 21.15
N LYS A 140 -16.77 -17.29 21.12
CA LYS A 140 -16.85 -16.50 19.89
C LYS A 140 -15.88 -15.32 19.90
N CYS A 141 -14.72 -15.56 19.31
CA CYS A 141 -13.68 -14.55 19.12
C CYS A 141 -12.92 -14.80 17.81
N SER A 142 -12.04 -13.86 17.47
CA SER A 142 -11.23 -13.86 16.26
C SER A 142 -9.73 -13.84 16.59
N LEU A 143 -8.90 -14.11 15.59
CA LEU A 143 -7.46 -13.84 15.70
C LEU A 143 -7.20 -12.37 15.36
N HIS A 144 -6.36 -11.73 16.16
CA HIS A 144 -5.90 -10.36 15.96
C HIS A 144 -4.39 -10.35 15.80
N ILE A 145 -3.90 -9.60 14.82
CA ILE A 145 -2.50 -9.58 14.41
C ILE A 145 -1.84 -8.30 14.92
N HIS A 146 -0.68 -8.46 15.55
CA HIS A 146 0.18 -7.35 15.93
C HIS A 146 1.10 -6.98 14.78
N ALA A 147 1.00 -5.73 14.32
CA ALA A 147 1.88 -5.15 13.31
C ALA A 147 2.43 -3.78 13.76
N ALA A 148 2.62 -2.84 12.83
CA ALA A 148 3.34 -1.58 13.07
C ALA A 148 2.73 -0.75 14.21
N TYR A 149 1.39 -0.67 14.27
CA TYR A 149 0.69 0.07 15.32
C TYR A 149 1.01 -0.48 16.71
N SER A 150 1.02 -1.81 16.87
CA SER A 150 1.33 -2.45 18.15
C SER A 150 2.76 -2.16 18.62
N ILE A 151 3.72 -2.14 17.68
CA ILE A 151 5.12 -1.79 17.95
C ILE A 151 5.25 -0.31 18.34
N ALA A 152 4.54 0.58 17.63
CA ALA A 152 4.51 2.01 17.93
C ALA A 152 3.96 2.29 19.34
N MET A 153 2.93 1.53 19.75
CA MET A 153 2.34 1.53 21.10
C MET A 153 3.21 0.87 22.17
N LYS A 154 4.45 0.44 21.83
CA LYS A 154 5.42 -0.18 22.75
C LYS A 154 4.92 -1.48 23.38
N LEU A 155 4.05 -2.20 22.67
CA LEU A 155 3.72 -3.58 23.04
C LEU A 155 4.93 -4.49 22.81
N ASN A 156 4.95 -5.64 23.48
CA ASN A 156 6.05 -6.60 23.43
C ASN A 156 6.03 -7.43 22.13
N VAL A 157 6.19 -6.75 21.00
CA VAL A 157 6.11 -7.28 19.63
C VAL A 157 7.45 -7.03 18.95
N PRO A 158 8.32 -8.04 18.82
CA PRO A 158 9.68 -7.83 18.32
C PRO A 158 9.81 -7.70 16.80
N VAL A 159 8.88 -8.28 16.04
CA VAL A 159 8.91 -8.31 14.58
C VAL A 159 7.49 -8.22 13.99
N LEU A 160 7.40 -7.60 12.81
CA LEU A 160 6.20 -7.49 11.99
C LEU A 160 5.80 -8.86 11.40
N PRO A 161 4.54 -9.02 10.94
CA PRO A 161 4.14 -10.21 10.17
C PRO A 161 5.09 -10.48 9.00
N LEU A 162 5.53 -11.72 8.86
CA LEU A 162 6.47 -12.16 7.83
C LEU A 162 5.77 -13.07 6.82
N THR A 163 5.93 -12.74 5.54
CA THR A 163 5.47 -13.53 4.39
C THR A 163 6.53 -13.43 3.30
N GLU A 164 6.66 -14.47 2.49
CA GLU A 164 7.61 -14.49 1.37
C GLU A 164 6.93 -15.13 0.14
N PRO A 165 7.11 -14.58 -1.08
CA PRO A 165 6.40 -15.04 -2.27
C PRO A 165 6.81 -16.45 -2.73
N ASN A 166 8.01 -16.91 -2.35
CA ASN A 166 8.49 -18.27 -2.59
C ASN A 166 8.00 -19.29 -1.55
N ALA A 167 7.51 -18.84 -0.38
CA ALA A 167 6.94 -19.68 0.67
C ALA A 167 5.40 -19.67 0.60
N VAL A 168 4.86 -20.33 -0.43
CA VAL A 168 3.44 -20.27 -0.82
C VAL A 168 2.50 -20.57 0.35
N GLY A 169 1.58 -19.65 0.63
CA GLY A 169 0.58 -19.75 1.70
C GLY A 169 1.10 -19.44 3.12
N LEU A 170 2.42 -19.32 3.31
CA LEU A 170 2.99 -19.19 4.64
C LEU A 170 2.90 -17.75 5.18
N ILE A 171 2.39 -17.61 6.40
CA ILE A 171 2.38 -16.36 7.17
C ILE A 171 2.83 -16.66 8.59
N ILE A 172 3.75 -15.85 9.13
CA ILE A 172 4.16 -15.92 10.53
C ILE A 172 3.89 -14.56 11.17
N ALA A 173 3.15 -14.50 12.27
CA ALA A 173 2.78 -13.25 12.89
C ALA A 173 2.64 -13.37 14.41
N HIS A 174 2.86 -12.26 15.11
CA HIS A 174 2.45 -12.14 16.51
C HIS A 174 0.96 -11.86 16.57
N GLY A 175 0.24 -12.48 17.53
CA GLY A 175 -1.19 -12.27 17.63
C GLY A 175 -1.78 -12.50 19.02
N SER A 176 -3.06 -12.18 19.14
CA SER A 176 -3.92 -12.45 20.30
C SER A 176 -5.28 -12.98 19.83
N VAL A 177 -5.92 -13.84 20.61
CA VAL A 177 -7.22 -14.44 20.27
C VAL A 177 -8.29 -13.88 21.20
N GLY A 178 -9.22 -13.09 20.66
CA GLY A 178 -10.14 -12.26 21.45
C GLY A 178 -11.12 -11.47 20.58
N ASP A 179 -11.78 -10.46 21.15
CA ASP A 179 -12.67 -9.55 20.40
C ASP A 179 -11.90 -8.35 19.82
N SER A 180 -10.65 -8.14 20.27
CA SER A 180 -9.76 -7.08 19.80
C SER A 180 -8.28 -7.44 19.99
N VAL A 181 -7.38 -6.62 19.45
CA VAL A 181 -5.93 -6.67 19.74
C VAL A 181 -5.71 -6.50 21.25
N SER A 182 -4.99 -7.44 21.86
CA SER A 182 -4.73 -7.48 23.30
C SER A 182 -3.46 -6.72 23.67
N VAL A 183 -3.38 -6.18 24.88
CA VAL A 183 -2.13 -5.55 25.40
C VAL A 183 -1.21 -6.56 26.10
N MET A 184 -1.67 -7.81 26.24
CA MET A 184 -0.90 -8.89 26.84
C MET A 184 0.25 -9.32 25.91
N ASN A 185 1.23 -10.05 26.45
CA ASN A 185 2.30 -10.61 25.62
C ASN A 185 1.70 -11.51 24.53
N PRO A 186 2.06 -11.28 23.25
CA PRO A 186 1.51 -12.06 22.16
C PRO A 186 2.19 -13.43 22.06
N ASP A 187 1.45 -14.37 21.49
CA ASP A 187 1.99 -15.64 21.00
C ASP A 187 2.31 -15.51 19.50
N VAL A 188 3.05 -16.48 18.94
CA VAL A 188 3.30 -16.56 17.49
C VAL A 188 2.32 -17.51 16.83
N TYR A 189 1.67 -17.03 15.78
CA TYR A 189 0.73 -17.78 14.97
C TYR A 189 1.29 -17.98 13.56
N VAL A 190 1.00 -19.14 12.99
CA VAL A 190 1.37 -19.50 11.63
C VAL A 190 0.13 -19.88 10.85
N SER A 191 0.05 -19.40 9.61
CA SER A 191 -0.89 -19.89 8.60
C SER A 191 -0.09 -20.49 7.45
N ASP A 192 -0.55 -21.61 6.91
CA ASP A 192 0.04 -22.29 5.76
C ASP A 192 -0.88 -22.23 4.53
N ASP A 193 -2.00 -21.52 4.60
CA ASP A 193 -3.01 -21.42 3.55
C ASP A 193 -3.33 -19.97 3.16
N GLY A 194 -2.47 -19.02 3.53
CA GLY A 194 -2.62 -17.61 3.23
C GLY A 194 -3.63 -16.90 4.11
N GLY A 195 -3.84 -17.37 5.34
CA GLY A 195 -4.60 -16.68 6.38
C GLY A 195 -6.04 -17.18 6.57
N TYR A 196 -6.46 -18.23 5.86
CA TYR A 196 -7.78 -18.86 6.05
C TYR A 196 -7.85 -19.63 7.37
N SER A 197 -6.77 -20.33 7.71
CA SER A 197 -6.60 -21.03 8.97
C SER A 197 -5.27 -20.72 9.62
N TRP A 198 -5.24 -20.86 10.95
CA TRP A 198 -4.11 -20.47 11.78
C TRP A 198 -3.88 -21.51 12.87
N ILE A 199 -2.61 -21.70 13.22
CA ILE A 199 -2.17 -22.47 14.38
C ILE A 199 -1.37 -21.57 15.32
N LYS A 200 -1.44 -21.85 16.63
CA LYS A 200 -0.49 -21.27 17.58
C LYS A 200 0.82 -22.07 17.49
N ALA A 201 1.85 -21.48 16.90
CA ALA A 201 3.11 -22.15 16.64
C ALA A 201 4.08 -22.09 17.83
N LEU A 202 4.17 -20.93 18.51
CA LEU A 202 5.05 -20.73 19.67
C LEU A 202 4.35 -19.88 20.73
N GLU A 203 4.56 -20.23 22.00
CA GLU A 203 4.10 -19.45 23.15
C GLU A 203 5.07 -18.30 23.45
N GLY A 204 4.55 -17.09 23.58
CA GLY A 204 5.32 -15.86 23.81
C GLY A 204 5.99 -15.28 22.56
N PRO A 205 6.54 -14.06 22.67
CA PRO A 205 7.11 -13.34 21.53
C PRO A 205 8.45 -13.95 21.07
N HIS A 206 8.65 -14.01 19.76
CA HIS A 206 9.87 -14.52 19.14
C HIS A 206 10.28 -13.67 17.94
N HIS A 207 11.58 -13.59 17.67
CA HIS A 207 12.05 -13.22 16.34
C HIS A 207 12.00 -14.47 15.46
N TYR A 208 11.58 -14.33 14.20
CA TYR A 208 11.46 -15.45 13.27
C TYR A 208 11.98 -15.08 11.88
N ALA A 209 12.39 -16.11 11.14
CA ALA A 209 12.82 -16.01 9.75
C ALA A 209 12.33 -17.23 8.95
N ILE A 210 12.01 -17.00 7.67
CA ILE A 210 11.73 -18.04 6.69
C ILE A 210 13.02 -18.29 5.90
N LEU A 211 13.39 -19.56 5.78
CA LEU A 211 14.54 -20.04 5.03
C LEU A 211 14.09 -21.10 4.02
N ASP A 212 14.92 -21.35 3.00
CA ASP A 212 14.69 -22.35 1.95
C ASP A 212 13.26 -22.37 1.37
N SER A 213 12.73 -21.19 1.04
CA SER A 213 11.38 -21.01 0.48
C SER A 213 10.26 -21.63 1.32
N GLY A 214 10.40 -21.61 2.65
CA GLY A 214 9.43 -22.20 3.58
C GLY A 214 9.77 -23.62 4.03
N GLY A 215 10.79 -24.25 3.46
CA GLY A 215 11.27 -25.57 3.91
C GLY A 215 11.84 -25.57 5.33
N LEU A 216 12.27 -24.40 5.83
CA LEU A 216 12.82 -24.25 7.17
C LEU A 216 12.36 -22.93 7.81
N LEU A 217 11.76 -23.02 8.99
CA LEU A 217 11.45 -21.86 9.83
C LEU A 217 12.41 -21.83 11.01
N VAL A 218 12.90 -20.64 11.35
CA VAL A 218 13.77 -20.42 12.51
C VAL A 218 13.13 -19.40 13.42
N ALA A 219 13.21 -19.63 14.73
CA ALA A 219 12.72 -18.71 15.74
C ALA A 219 13.66 -18.61 16.95
N VAL A 220 13.76 -17.41 17.51
CA VAL A 220 14.53 -17.11 18.71
C VAL A 220 13.65 -16.35 19.69
N GLU A 221 13.57 -16.83 20.93
CA GLU A 221 12.70 -16.26 21.95
C GLU A 221 13.10 -14.83 22.30
N HIS A 222 12.12 -13.92 22.36
CA HIS A 222 12.36 -12.53 22.68
C HIS A 222 12.38 -12.31 24.21
N LYS A 223 13.59 -12.22 24.77
CA LYS A 223 13.84 -11.95 26.18
C LYS A 223 14.81 -10.77 26.35
N PRO A 224 14.34 -9.51 26.30
CA PRO A 224 15.23 -8.35 26.28
C PRO A 224 16.09 -8.21 27.54
N ASN A 225 15.64 -8.78 28.67
CA ASN A 225 16.32 -8.68 29.96
C ASN A 225 17.02 -9.97 30.40
N GLN A 226 17.11 -11.00 29.54
CA GLN A 226 17.76 -12.26 29.88
C GLN A 226 18.58 -12.77 28.70
N PRO A 227 19.81 -13.27 28.93
CA PRO A 227 20.59 -13.85 27.87
C PRO A 227 20.01 -15.20 27.43
N ILE A 228 20.20 -15.54 26.15
CA ILE A 228 19.70 -16.75 25.53
C ILE A 228 20.82 -17.54 24.83
N ASP A 229 20.59 -18.83 24.67
CA ASP A 229 21.50 -19.79 24.04
C ASP A 229 20.78 -20.83 23.16
N ILE A 230 19.45 -20.72 23.06
CA ILE A 230 18.60 -21.65 22.32
C ILE A 230 18.02 -20.98 21.08
N VAL A 231 18.11 -21.67 19.95
CA VAL A 231 17.37 -21.39 18.73
C VAL A 231 16.35 -22.50 18.49
N LYS A 232 15.16 -22.15 18.00
CA LYS A 232 14.11 -23.09 17.62
C LYS A 232 14.05 -23.18 16.10
N PHE A 233 13.77 -24.38 15.58
CA PHE A 233 13.57 -24.57 14.14
C PHE A 233 12.45 -25.56 13.86
N SER A 234 11.79 -25.41 12.71
CA SER A 234 10.72 -26.28 12.20
C SER A 234 10.95 -26.55 10.71
N THR A 235 10.71 -27.79 10.29
CA THR A 235 10.82 -28.25 8.89
C THR A 235 9.46 -28.69 8.33
N ASP A 236 8.37 -28.33 9.01
CA ASP A 236 7.01 -28.75 8.73
C ASP A 236 6.02 -27.56 8.84
N GLU A 237 6.48 -26.40 8.35
CA GLU A 237 5.71 -25.15 8.28
C GLU A 237 5.18 -24.69 9.66
N GLY A 238 5.96 -24.90 10.73
CA GLY A 238 5.67 -24.37 12.06
C GLY A 238 4.78 -25.25 12.94
N GLN A 239 4.46 -26.47 12.51
CA GLN A 239 3.69 -27.43 13.31
C GLN A 239 4.51 -28.05 14.44
N CYS A 240 5.73 -28.50 14.16
CA CYS A 240 6.64 -29.08 15.14
C CYS A 240 7.91 -28.26 15.25
N TRP A 241 8.30 -27.95 16.48
CA TRP A 241 9.50 -27.17 16.77
C TRP A 241 10.54 -28.00 17.53
N ARG A 242 11.79 -27.91 17.10
CA ARG A 242 12.96 -28.48 17.79
C ARG A 242 13.83 -27.37 18.34
N GLN A 243 14.57 -27.65 19.41
CA GLN A 243 15.45 -26.70 20.07
C GLN A 243 16.91 -27.11 19.85
N TYR A 244 17.77 -26.14 19.57
CA TYR A 244 19.21 -26.33 19.43
C TYR A 244 19.95 -25.31 20.28
N ASN A 245 20.93 -25.78 21.06
CA ASN A 245 21.81 -24.90 21.81
C ASN A 245 22.94 -24.42 20.89
N PHE A 246 22.92 -23.14 20.52
CA PHE A 246 23.88 -22.58 19.56
C PHE A 246 25.16 -22.03 20.21
N THR A 247 25.21 -21.92 21.55
CA THR A 247 26.37 -21.40 22.28
C THR A 247 26.41 -21.89 23.73
N SER A 248 27.56 -22.36 24.20
CA SER A 248 27.73 -22.71 25.62
C SER A 248 27.73 -21.50 26.56
N VAL A 249 27.90 -20.29 26.02
CA VAL A 249 27.88 -19.03 26.78
C VAL A 249 26.73 -18.16 26.23
N PRO A 250 25.62 -18.02 26.98
CA PRO A 250 24.45 -17.25 26.57
C PRO A 250 24.78 -15.79 26.20
N ILE A 251 23.98 -15.21 25.32
CA ILE A 251 24.14 -13.85 24.80
C ILE A 251 22.86 -13.05 25.00
N PHE A 252 22.96 -11.75 25.25
CA PHE A 252 21.83 -10.83 25.13
C PHE A 252 21.52 -10.64 23.65
N PHE A 253 20.40 -11.22 23.23
CA PHE A 253 19.99 -11.23 21.84
C PHE A 253 19.51 -9.85 21.39
N THR A 254 19.88 -9.47 20.17
CA THR A 254 19.46 -8.21 19.56
C THR A 254 18.73 -8.40 18.24
N GLY A 255 19.07 -9.42 17.45
CA GLY A 255 18.43 -9.61 16.15
C GLY A 255 18.80 -10.90 15.42
N LEU A 256 17.96 -11.25 14.45
CA LEU A 256 18.19 -12.31 13.47
C LEU A 256 18.47 -11.67 12.12
N ALA A 257 19.45 -12.18 11.39
CA ALA A 257 19.74 -11.78 10.02
C ALA A 257 19.79 -13.02 9.12
N SER A 258 19.11 -12.94 7.98
CA SER A 258 19.14 -13.95 6.91
C SER A 258 19.31 -13.26 5.56
N GLU A 259 19.73 -14.04 4.55
CA GLU A 259 19.80 -13.54 3.17
C GLU A 259 18.40 -13.12 2.70
N PRO A 260 18.22 -11.91 2.12
CA PRO A 260 16.95 -11.49 1.55
C PRO A 260 16.43 -12.46 0.47
N GLY A 261 15.11 -12.63 0.42
CA GLY A 261 14.43 -13.55 -0.50
C GLY A 261 14.24 -14.98 0.02
N ALA A 262 14.65 -15.25 1.26
CA ALA A 262 14.36 -16.51 1.96
C ALA A 262 14.81 -17.80 1.23
N LEU A 263 15.87 -17.73 0.41
CA LEU A 263 16.42 -18.87 -0.33
C LEU A 263 17.60 -19.55 0.39
N SER A 264 18.22 -18.87 1.33
CA SER A 264 19.39 -19.37 2.06
C SER A 264 19.01 -20.37 3.14
N MET A 265 20.00 -21.18 3.52
CA MET A 265 19.98 -22.05 4.70
C MET A 265 20.74 -21.47 5.90
N ASN A 266 21.28 -20.26 5.73
CA ASN A 266 22.10 -19.60 6.73
C ASN A 266 21.28 -18.56 7.49
N VAL A 267 21.43 -18.57 8.81
CA VAL A 267 20.90 -17.51 9.69
C VAL A 267 21.97 -17.08 10.68
N SER A 268 22.10 -15.77 10.85
CA SER A 268 23.03 -15.14 11.79
C SER A 268 22.26 -14.60 12.99
N ILE A 269 22.58 -15.11 14.17
CA ILE A 269 22.06 -14.67 15.46
C ILE A 269 23.01 -13.59 15.99
N TRP A 270 22.50 -12.39 16.19
CA TRP A 270 23.25 -11.25 16.70
C TRP A 270 22.92 -10.98 18.15
N GLY A 271 23.95 -10.58 18.90
CA GLY A 271 23.79 -10.14 20.27
C GLY A 271 25.09 -9.63 20.85
N TYR A 272 25.09 -9.47 22.16
CA TYR A 272 26.28 -9.11 22.90
C TYR A 272 26.38 -9.94 24.18
N ARG A 273 27.56 -9.97 24.76
CA ARG A 273 27.76 -10.50 26.11
C ARG A 273 28.11 -9.36 27.02
N ASP A 274 27.41 -9.30 28.14
CA ASP A 274 27.68 -8.30 29.15
C ASP A 274 28.84 -8.76 30.04
N SER A 275 29.79 -7.87 30.26
CA SER A 275 30.95 -8.10 31.14
C SER A 275 31.15 -6.85 31.97
N LEU A 276 31.65 -7.00 33.20
CA LEU A 276 31.83 -5.94 34.19
C LEU A 276 32.56 -4.69 33.66
N LEU A 277 33.31 -4.79 32.57
CA LEU A 277 34.18 -3.73 32.04
C LEU A 277 33.87 -3.33 30.58
N SER A 278 33.18 -4.16 29.79
CA SER A 278 32.94 -3.88 28.36
C SER A 278 31.88 -4.77 27.75
N GLN A 279 31.01 -4.19 26.92
CA GLN A 279 30.08 -4.91 26.05
C GLN A 279 30.80 -5.33 24.75
N TYR A 280 30.75 -6.61 24.40
CA TYR A 280 31.30 -7.11 23.14
C TYR A 280 30.22 -7.77 22.28
N TRP A 281 30.15 -7.34 21.03
CA TRP A 281 29.23 -7.86 20.04
C TRP A 281 29.68 -9.23 19.53
N ILE A 282 28.71 -10.10 19.28
CA ILE A 282 28.91 -11.44 18.75
C ILE A 282 27.83 -11.74 17.72
N SER A 283 28.25 -12.38 16.64
CA SER A 283 27.36 -12.94 15.62
C SER A 283 27.67 -14.42 15.48
N ILE A 284 26.65 -15.26 15.60
CA ILE A 284 26.75 -16.72 15.46
C ILE A 284 25.91 -17.11 14.26
N THR A 285 26.56 -17.58 13.20
CA THR A 285 25.89 -18.02 11.99
C THR A 285 25.74 -19.53 12.00
N ILE A 286 24.51 -19.99 11.79
CA ILE A 286 24.14 -21.41 11.70
C ILE A 286 23.83 -21.70 10.24
N ASP A 287 24.51 -22.71 9.69
CA ASP A 287 24.21 -23.29 8.38
C ASP A 287 23.44 -24.60 8.59
N PHE A 288 22.18 -24.63 8.15
CA PHE A 288 21.31 -25.80 8.31
C PHE A 288 21.54 -26.89 7.25
N LYS A 289 22.51 -26.74 6.35
CA LYS A 289 22.82 -27.74 5.31
C LYS A 289 23.25 -29.10 5.88
N GLU A 290 23.81 -29.13 7.08
CA GLU A 290 24.12 -30.40 7.77
C GLU A 290 22.86 -31.09 8.35
N LEU A 291 21.76 -30.35 8.55
CA LEU A 291 20.48 -30.91 8.98
C LEU A 291 19.68 -31.42 7.78
N LEU A 292 19.52 -30.60 6.73
CA LEU A 292 18.82 -30.94 5.50
C LEU A 292 19.84 -31.33 4.43
N THR A 293 20.26 -32.60 4.44
CA THR A 293 21.36 -33.09 3.58
C THR A 293 20.90 -33.61 2.22
N ARG A 294 19.60 -33.79 2.02
CA ARG A 294 19.02 -34.35 0.79
C ARG A 294 18.24 -33.28 0.04
N ASP A 295 18.46 -33.18 -1.27
CA ASP A 295 17.67 -32.34 -2.16
C ASP A 295 16.25 -32.91 -2.35
N CYS A 296 15.26 -32.03 -2.46
CA CYS A 296 13.87 -32.44 -2.71
C CYS A 296 13.70 -33.00 -4.13
N GLY A 297 12.99 -34.13 -4.23
CA GLY A 297 12.56 -34.74 -5.48
C GLY A 297 11.08 -34.49 -5.75
N ASP A 298 10.58 -34.89 -6.93
CA ASP A 298 9.18 -34.72 -7.31
C ASP A 298 8.21 -35.40 -6.32
N GLU A 299 8.64 -36.48 -5.68
CA GLU A 299 7.88 -37.22 -4.67
C GLU A 299 7.68 -36.46 -3.35
N ASP A 300 8.47 -35.43 -3.09
CA ASP A 300 8.38 -34.61 -1.88
C ASP A 300 7.34 -33.50 -2.00
N TYR A 301 6.82 -33.26 -3.21
CA TYR A 301 5.83 -32.22 -3.48
C TYR A 301 4.41 -32.78 -3.56
N VAL A 302 3.44 -31.95 -3.19
CA VAL A 302 2.00 -32.21 -3.30
C VAL A 302 1.32 -31.08 -4.04
N GLN A 303 0.25 -31.42 -4.77
CA GLN A 303 -0.60 -30.45 -5.44
C GLN A 303 -1.57 -29.83 -4.44
N TRP A 304 -1.54 -28.51 -4.32
CA TRP A 304 -2.41 -27.75 -3.43
C TRP A 304 -3.19 -26.70 -4.24
N LEU A 305 -4.52 -26.67 -4.07
CA LEU A 305 -5.38 -25.69 -4.72
C LEU A 305 -5.54 -24.49 -3.78
N ALA A 306 -5.11 -23.31 -4.23
CA ALA A 306 -5.23 -22.08 -3.45
C ALA A 306 -6.68 -21.64 -3.29
N HIS A 307 -6.96 -20.91 -2.19
CA HIS A 307 -8.28 -20.36 -1.86
C HIS A 307 -9.40 -21.40 -1.83
N SER A 308 -9.07 -22.64 -1.49
CA SER A 308 -10.00 -23.75 -1.52
C SER A 308 -10.12 -24.45 -0.18
N ASP A 309 -11.35 -24.55 0.32
CA ASP A 309 -11.73 -25.34 1.49
C ASP A 309 -12.49 -26.63 1.11
N ASP A 310 -12.99 -26.71 -0.13
CA ASP A 310 -13.69 -27.87 -0.67
C ASP A 310 -13.25 -28.17 -2.13
N LEU A 311 -12.52 -29.27 -2.30
CA LEU A 311 -12.08 -29.73 -3.62
C LEU A 311 -13.22 -30.32 -4.47
N SER A 312 -14.40 -30.56 -3.90
CA SER A 312 -15.55 -31.14 -4.60
C SER A 312 -16.39 -30.09 -5.34
N ASP A 313 -16.31 -28.82 -4.96
CA ASP A 313 -17.03 -27.73 -5.61
C ASP A 313 -16.21 -27.16 -6.80
N PRO A 314 -16.74 -27.24 -8.03
CA PRO A 314 -16.06 -26.75 -9.23
C PRO A 314 -15.92 -25.22 -9.29
N THR A 315 -16.59 -24.46 -8.43
CA THR A 315 -16.44 -22.99 -8.32
C THR A 315 -15.47 -22.56 -7.22
N ASN A 316 -15.13 -23.47 -6.31
CA ASN A 316 -14.24 -23.23 -5.19
C ASN A 316 -12.78 -23.00 -5.64
N GLY A 317 -12.08 -22.06 -5.01
CA GLY A 317 -10.73 -21.62 -5.41
C GLY A 317 -10.68 -20.63 -6.58
N CYS A 318 -11.81 -20.17 -7.13
CA CYS A 318 -11.83 -19.10 -8.13
C CYS A 318 -11.66 -17.74 -7.44
N MET A 319 -10.47 -17.13 -7.56
CA MET A 319 -10.22 -15.77 -7.08
C MET A 319 -9.81 -14.88 -8.24
N LEU A 320 -10.47 -13.73 -8.40
CA LEU A 320 -10.25 -12.80 -9.53
C LEU A 320 -10.23 -13.55 -10.87
N GLY A 321 -11.23 -14.40 -11.09
CA GLY A 321 -11.46 -15.05 -12.36
C GLY A 321 -10.60 -16.27 -12.72
N TYR A 322 -9.71 -16.76 -11.85
CA TYR A 322 -9.00 -18.02 -12.10
C TYR A 322 -8.58 -18.74 -10.81
N LYS A 323 -8.34 -20.04 -10.94
CA LYS A 323 -7.80 -20.89 -9.87
C LYS A 323 -6.31 -21.08 -10.05
N GLU A 324 -5.59 -21.29 -8.96
CA GLU A 324 -4.16 -21.59 -8.99
C GLU A 324 -3.86 -22.87 -8.22
N LYS A 325 -3.25 -23.84 -8.92
CA LYS A 325 -2.77 -25.07 -8.31
C LYS A 325 -1.26 -25.03 -8.17
N PHE A 326 -0.76 -25.10 -6.95
CA PHE A 326 0.66 -25.04 -6.63
C PHE A 326 1.24 -26.44 -6.38
N GLN A 327 2.52 -26.62 -6.73
CA GLN A 327 3.34 -27.68 -6.14
C GLN A 327 3.98 -27.14 -4.87
N ARG A 328 3.58 -27.71 -3.72
CA ARG A 328 4.09 -27.34 -2.40
C ARG A 328 4.84 -28.50 -1.79
N LEU A 329 5.88 -28.19 -1.01
CA LEU A 329 6.61 -29.19 -0.25
C LEU A 329 5.66 -29.86 0.75
N LYS A 330 5.69 -31.18 0.86
CA LYS A 330 4.90 -31.88 1.87
C LYS A 330 5.49 -31.61 3.26
N LYS A 331 4.62 -31.41 4.23
CA LYS A 331 4.97 -31.16 5.63
C LYS A 331 5.82 -32.27 6.27
N ASP A 332 5.70 -33.51 5.81
CA ASP A 332 6.49 -34.65 6.30
C ASP A 332 7.78 -34.91 5.50
N SER A 333 8.01 -34.15 4.43
CA SER A 333 9.20 -34.28 3.58
C SER A 333 10.30 -33.35 4.05
N VAL A 334 11.32 -33.93 4.67
CA VAL A 334 12.49 -33.23 5.21
C VAL A 334 13.60 -33.25 4.17
N CYS A 335 13.66 -32.22 3.33
CA CYS A 335 14.64 -32.04 2.26
C CYS A 335 14.89 -30.56 1.98
N PHE A 336 15.91 -30.28 1.17
CA PHE A 336 16.30 -28.94 0.74
C PHE A 336 15.66 -28.61 -0.61
N ASN A 337 14.85 -27.54 -0.67
CA ASN A 337 14.22 -27.08 -1.93
C ASN A 337 15.27 -26.61 -2.94
N GLY A 338 16.31 -25.91 -2.47
CA GLY A 338 17.37 -25.41 -3.33
C GLY A 338 17.26 -23.91 -3.62
N ARG A 339 18.42 -23.28 -3.88
CA ARG A 339 18.49 -21.85 -4.22
C ARG A 339 17.85 -21.52 -5.57
N ASP A 340 17.76 -22.51 -6.46
CA ASP A 340 17.14 -22.41 -7.78
C ASP A 340 15.66 -22.84 -7.77
N TYR A 341 15.10 -23.14 -6.60
CA TYR A 341 13.67 -23.43 -6.43
C TYR A 341 12.83 -22.31 -7.03
N LYS A 342 11.81 -22.71 -7.78
CA LYS A 342 10.81 -21.83 -8.35
C LYS A 342 9.45 -22.37 -7.99
N VAL A 343 8.58 -21.47 -7.57
CA VAL A 343 7.17 -21.79 -7.37
C VAL A 343 6.58 -22.26 -8.70
N ILE A 344 6.10 -23.50 -8.73
CA ILE A 344 5.40 -24.06 -9.88
C ILE A 344 3.90 -23.97 -9.60
N ASN A 345 3.19 -23.19 -10.41
CA ASN A 345 1.74 -23.07 -10.37
C ASN A 345 1.11 -23.34 -11.75
N GLN A 346 -0.15 -23.75 -11.74
CA GLN A 346 -0.96 -23.96 -12.93
C GLN A 346 -2.26 -23.14 -12.82
N PRO A 347 -2.39 -22.03 -13.56
CA PRO A 347 -3.61 -21.23 -13.56
C PRO A 347 -4.70 -21.92 -14.40
N THR A 348 -5.94 -21.94 -13.89
CA THR A 348 -7.12 -22.44 -14.60
C THR A 348 -8.20 -21.36 -14.63
N PRO A 349 -8.52 -20.76 -15.80
CA PRO A 349 -9.55 -19.73 -15.89
C PRO A 349 -10.92 -20.20 -15.41
N CYS A 350 -11.63 -19.32 -14.70
CA CYS A 350 -13.00 -19.51 -14.26
C CYS A 350 -13.97 -18.81 -15.21
N THR A 351 -15.22 -19.28 -15.21
CA THR A 351 -16.29 -18.60 -15.96
C THR A 351 -16.71 -17.32 -15.27
N CYS A 352 -16.77 -16.20 -16.01
CA CYS A 352 -17.16 -14.92 -15.41
C CYS A 352 -18.58 -14.94 -14.81
N THR A 353 -18.70 -14.37 -13.62
CA THR A 353 -19.93 -14.09 -12.88
C THR A 353 -20.15 -12.58 -12.78
N PHE A 354 -21.15 -12.12 -12.02
CA PHE A 354 -21.28 -10.68 -11.75
C PHE A 354 -20.31 -10.20 -10.66
N ASP A 355 -19.77 -11.11 -9.85
CA ASP A 355 -18.87 -10.76 -8.77
C ASP A 355 -17.49 -10.35 -9.29
N ASP A 356 -17.08 -10.86 -10.47
CA ASP A 356 -15.88 -10.47 -11.21
C ASP A 356 -15.93 -9.05 -11.83
N PHE A 357 -16.99 -8.27 -11.58
CA PHE A 357 -17.19 -6.91 -12.09
C PHE A 357 -17.54 -5.90 -10.99
N MET A 358 -16.70 -4.89 -10.76
CA MET A 358 -17.04 -3.75 -9.91
C MET A 358 -18.07 -2.82 -10.58
N CYS A 359 -18.78 -2.05 -9.75
CA CYS A 359 -19.66 -1.00 -10.27
C CYS A 359 -18.83 0.18 -10.76
N ASP A 360 -19.14 0.63 -11.96
CA ASP A 360 -18.50 1.80 -12.54
C ASP A 360 -19.12 3.09 -11.97
N PHE A 361 -18.52 4.24 -12.30
CA PHE A 361 -18.95 5.55 -11.85
C PHE A 361 -20.46 5.76 -12.03
N GLY A 362 -21.14 6.25 -10.98
CA GLY A 362 -22.58 6.46 -10.96
C GLY A 362 -23.44 5.22 -10.74
N TYR A 363 -22.84 4.09 -10.37
CA TYR A 363 -23.53 2.85 -10.03
C TYR A 363 -23.06 2.31 -8.67
N TYR A 364 -23.93 1.54 -8.01
CA TYR A 364 -23.63 0.92 -6.72
C TYR A 364 -24.30 -0.45 -6.61
N ARG A 365 -23.79 -1.32 -5.71
CA ARG A 365 -24.45 -2.58 -5.36
C ARG A 365 -25.36 -2.38 -4.15
N GLN A 366 -26.55 -2.99 -4.18
CA GLN A 366 -27.38 -3.14 -2.98
C GLN A 366 -26.86 -4.29 -2.12
N GLU A 367 -27.15 -4.25 -0.82
CA GLU A 367 -26.85 -5.36 0.10
C GLU A 367 -27.43 -6.68 -0.44
N ASN A 368 -26.61 -7.74 -0.42
CA ASN A 368 -26.95 -9.07 -0.91
C ASN A 368 -27.27 -9.17 -2.42
N SER A 369 -26.78 -8.22 -3.23
CA SER A 369 -26.94 -8.24 -4.69
C SER A 369 -25.60 -8.05 -5.41
N SER A 370 -25.29 -8.94 -6.35
CA SER A 370 -24.16 -8.78 -7.28
C SER A 370 -24.46 -7.82 -8.44
N GLN A 371 -25.65 -7.22 -8.50
CA GLN A 371 -26.02 -6.31 -9.58
C GLN A 371 -25.71 -4.85 -9.23
N CYS A 372 -24.99 -4.18 -10.13
CA CYS A 372 -24.77 -2.74 -10.10
C CYS A 372 -26.03 -2.02 -10.58
N ILE A 373 -26.60 -1.17 -9.75
CA ILE A 373 -27.75 -0.33 -10.08
C ILE A 373 -27.32 1.13 -10.17
N GLU A 374 -27.98 1.89 -11.05
CA GLU A 374 -27.67 3.30 -11.25
C GLU A 374 -28.03 4.09 -9.98
N GLN A 375 -27.14 4.99 -9.56
CA GLN A 375 -27.43 5.90 -8.46
C GLN A 375 -28.54 6.86 -8.89
N PRO A 376 -29.59 7.05 -8.06
CA PRO A 376 -30.68 7.96 -8.39
C PRO A 376 -30.16 9.39 -8.56
N ASP A 377 -29.42 9.87 -7.55
CA ASP A 377 -28.83 11.20 -7.50
C ASP A 377 -27.31 11.10 -7.27
N LEU A 378 -26.53 11.91 -8.00
CA LEU A 378 -25.08 12.04 -7.79
C LEU A 378 -24.85 13.18 -6.81
N GLU A 379 -24.26 12.88 -5.66
CA GLU A 379 -24.01 13.86 -4.60
C GLU A 379 -22.51 14.03 -4.31
N GLY A 380 -22.17 15.13 -3.65
CA GLY A 380 -20.81 15.37 -3.16
C GLY A 380 -19.74 15.28 -4.25
N LYS A 381 -18.81 14.32 -4.07
CA LYS A 381 -17.66 14.15 -4.95
C LYS A 381 -17.97 13.42 -6.23
N ASP A 382 -18.98 12.56 -6.23
CA ASP A 382 -19.45 11.93 -7.45
C ASP A 382 -20.01 12.99 -8.40
N LEU A 383 -20.75 13.98 -7.87
CA LEU A 383 -21.21 15.12 -8.67
C LEU A 383 -20.04 15.98 -9.20
N GLU A 384 -19.04 16.26 -8.37
CA GLU A 384 -17.85 17.04 -8.78
C GLU A 384 -17.07 16.33 -9.88
N PHE A 385 -16.87 15.02 -9.74
CA PHE A 385 -16.26 14.18 -10.77
C PHE A 385 -17.11 14.18 -12.05
N CYS A 386 -18.44 14.15 -11.95
CA CYS A 386 -19.29 14.21 -13.14
C CYS A 386 -19.24 15.55 -13.89
N LEU A 387 -19.08 16.67 -13.17
CA LEU A 387 -19.03 18.01 -13.75
C LEU A 387 -17.66 18.34 -14.35
N HIS A 388 -16.58 17.91 -13.70
CA HIS A 388 -15.20 18.30 -14.00
C HIS A 388 -14.32 17.17 -14.57
N GLY A 389 -14.75 15.91 -14.49
CA GLY A 389 -14.04 14.75 -15.02
C GLY A 389 -14.01 14.70 -16.54
N ASN A 390 -13.11 13.87 -17.07
CA ASN A 390 -12.97 13.70 -18.53
C ASN A 390 -14.14 12.90 -19.09
N GLU A 391 -14.60 13.24 -20.30
CA GLU A 391 -15.79 12.62 -20.90
C GLU A 391 -15.64 11.10 -21.05
N GLU A 392 -14.44 10.61 -21.36
CA GLU A 392 -14.15 9.18 -21.48
C GLU A 392 -14.36 8.40 -20.16
N GLN A 393 -14.24 9.07 -19.01
CA GLN A 393 -14.45 8.46 -17.70
C GLN A 393 -15.93 8.43 -17.29
N LEU A 394 -16.76 9.24 -17.94
CA LEU A 394 -18.20 9.39 -17.66
C LEU A 394 -19.08 8.57 -18.61
N VAL A 395 -18.46 7.87 -19.56
CA VAL A 395 -19.10 7.00 -20.55
C VAL A 395 -19.01 5.56 -20.05
N THR A 396 -20.11 5.05 -19.50
CA THR A 396 -20.10 3.77 -18.77
C THR A 396 -21.24 2.84 -19.14
N SER A 397 -21.01 1.53 -18.99
CA SER A 397 -22.04 0.48 -19.02
C SER A 397 -22.60 0.14 -17.62
N GLY A 398 -22.09 0.79 -16.57
CA GLY A 398 -22.41 0.55 -15.16
C GLY A 398 -21.63 -0.60 -14.51
N TYR A 399 -20.81 -1.31 -15.28
CA TYR A 399 -19.91 -2.35 -14.78
C TYR A 399 -18.52 -2.17 -15.39
N ARG A 400 -17.49 -2.48 -14.60
CA ARG A 400 -16.10 -2.63 -15.03
C ARG A 400 -15.54 -3.92 -14.48
N LYS A 401 -14.72 -4.63 -15.26
CA LYS A 401 -14.06 -5.85 -14.79
C LYS A 401 -13.11 -5.49 -13.63
N ILE A 402 -13.06 -6.31 -12.59
CA ILE A 402 -12.13 -6.07 -11.47
C ILE A 402 -10.69 -6.09 -12.01
N PRO A 403 -9.83 -5.13 -11.65
CA PRO A 403 -8.44 -5.15 -12.09
C PRO A 403 -7.72 -6.42 -11.64
N GLY A 404 -6.99 -7.04 -12.57
CA GLY A 404 -6.34 -8.33 -12.35
C GLY A 404 -7.25 -9.55 -12.57
N ASP A 405 -8.54 -9.35 -12.81
CA ASP A 405 -9.47 -10.45 -13.06
C ASP A 405 -9.27 -11.06 -14.45
N LYS A 406 -9.05 -12.38 -14.47
CA LYS A 406 -8.75 -13.16 -15.69
C LYS A 406 -9.83 -14.18 -16.03
N CYS A 407 -11.07 -13.96 -15.60
CA CYS A 407 -12.20 -14.82 -15.96
C CYS A 407 -12.43 -14.83 -17.47
N GLU A 408 -12.90 -15.96 -18.00
CA GLU A 408 -13.17 -16.18 -19.41
C GLU A 408 -14.62 -16.63 -19.65
N GLY A 409 -15.25 -16.13 -20.71
CA GLY A 409 -16.63 -16.48 -21.05
C GLY A 409 -17.64 -16.07 -19.97
N GLY A 410 -18.69 -16.88 -19.76
CA GLY A 410 -19.67 -16.64 -18.70
C GLY A 410 -20.59 -15.42 -18.94
N LYS A 411 -20.91 -14.71 -17.85
CA LYS A 411 -21.77 -13.52 -17.88
C LYS A 411 -20.96 -12.31 -18.30
N THR A 412 -21.49 -11.56 -19.26
CA THR A 412 -20.97 -10.24 -19.63
C THR A 412 -22.10 -9.22 -19.44
N PRO A 413 -21.90 -8.13 -18.68
CA PRO A 413 -22.91 -7.10 -18.52
C PRO A 413 -23.24 -6.44 -19.86
N THR A 414 -24.41 -6.76 -20.44
CA THR A 414 -24.88 -6.13 -21.68
C THR A 414 -25.76 -4.93 -21.34
N ARG A 415 -25.14 -3.78 -21.05
CA ARG A 415 -25.84 -2.49 -20.94
C ARG A 415 -25.42 -1.57 -22.08
N LYS A 416 -26.34 -0.72 -22.53
CA LYS A 416 -25.98 0.36 -23.45
C LYS A 416 -25.05 1.30 -22.70
N VAL A 417 -23.98 1.71 -23.35
CA VAL A 417 -23.06 2.69 -22.79
C VAL A 417 -23.79 4.03 -22.72
N VAL A 418 -23.85 4.63 -21.53
CA VAL A 418 -24.54 5.89 -21.26
C VAL A 418 -23.52 6.97 -20.90
N PRO A 419 -23.57 8.17 -21.51
CA PRO A 419 -22.79 9.31 -21.09
C PRO A 419 -23.44 9.98 -19.86
N LEU A 420 -22.89 9.75 -18.66
CA LEU A 420 -23.46 10.26 -17.41
C LEU A 420 -23.37 11.79 -17.28
N ARG A 421 -22.48 12.45 -18.05
CA ARG A 421 -22.34 13.91 -18.04
C ARG A 421 -23.66 14.64 -18.31
N GLN A 422 -24.51 14.08 -19.19
CA GLN A 422 -25.79 14.70 -19.53
C GLN A 422 -26.75 14.73 -18.33
N LYS A 423 -26.68 13.71 -17.45
CA LYS A 423 -27.51 13.61 -16.24
C LYS A 423 -27.12 14.67 -15.20
N CYS A 424 -25.82 14.93 -15.05
CA CYS A 424 -25.33 15.91 -14.08
C CYS A 424 -25.57 17.36 -14.52
N VAL A 425 -25.67 17.59 -15.84
CA VAL A 425 -25.90 18.91 -16.42
C VAL A 425 -27.41 19.21 -16.59
N SER A 426 -28.28 18.19 -16.69
CA SER A 426 -29.73 18.41 -16.79
C SER A 426 -30.30 19.13 -15.56
N ASP A 427 -29.81 18.81 -14.36
CA ASP A 427 -30.26 19.46 -13.12
C ASP A 427 -29.85 20.95 -13.04
N LEU A 428 -28.74 21.32 -13.70
CA LEU A 428 -28.30 22.71 -13.80
C LEU A 428 -29.15 23.52 -14.78
N LEU A 429 -29.73 22.90 -15.80
CA LEU A 429 -30.60 23.56 -16.77
C LEU A 429 -32.04 23.73 -16.24
N ASP A 430 -32.51 22.82 -15.40
CA ASP A 430 -33.88 22.87 -14.83
C ASP A 430 -34.05 24.00 -13.79
N THR A 431 -32.95 24.54 -13.26
CA THR A 431 -32.99 25.71 -12.35
C THR A 431 -33.05 27.06 -13.08
N GLN A 432 -33.05 27.08 -14.43
CA GLN A 432 -32.98 28.32 -15.21
C GLN A 432 -34.23 28.72 -16.00
N GLU A 433 -35.38 28.04 -15.85
CA GLU A 433 -36.64 28.48 -16.46
C GLU A 433 -37.82 28.54 -15.48
N THR A 434 -38.16 29.75 -15.03
CA THR A 434 -39.53 30.32 -15.12
C THR A 434 -39.58 31.69 -14.41
N VAL A 435 -38.95 32.72 -15.02
CA VAL A 435 -39.46 34.10 -14.85
C VAL A 435 -40.33 34.40 -16.06
N SER A 436 -41.59 33.96 -15.99
CA SER A 436 -42.61 34.36 -16.96
C SER A 436 -42.92 35.84 -16.78
N VAL A 437 -42.29 36.70 -17.57
CA VAL A 437 -42.69 38.11 -17.68
C VAL A 437 -43.96 38.18 -18.54
N SER A 438 -45.11 38.26 -17.89
CA SER A 438 -46.40 38.52 -18.53
C SER A 438 -46.48 39.99 -18.95
N LEU A 439 -46.38 40.25 -20.25
CA LEU A 439 -46.65 41.57 -20.84
C LEU A 439 -48.13 41.66 -21.25
N LEU A 440 -48.88 42.53 -20.56
CA LEU A 440 -50.21 42.96 -20.95
C LEU A 440 -50.10 43.92 -22.16
N THR A 441 -50.70 43.54 -23.27
CA THR A 441 -50.86 44.41 -24.45
C THR A 441 -52.04 45.39 -24.27
N PRO A 442 -51.91 46.66 -24.69
CA PRO A 442 -53.03 47.42 -25.20
C PRO A 442 -53.01 47.45 -26.73
N SER A 443 -54.18 47.13 -27.28
CA SER A 443 -54.58 47.34 -28.67
C SER A 443 -54.60 48.84 -29.01
N TYR A 444 -54.12 49.22 -30.20
CA TYR A 444 -54.92 49.83 -31.29
C TYR A 444 -54.09 50.78 -32.21
N GLY A 445 -54.08 50.47 -33.53
CA GLY A 445 -53.82 51.34 -34.70
C GLY A 445 -52.44 52.04 -34.79
N GLN A 446 -51.70 52.11 -35.90
CA GLN A 446 -52.00 52.03 -37.32
C GLN A 446 -50.64 52.00 -38.08
N ARG A 447 -50.56 51.27 -39.19
CA ARG A 447 -49.50 51.16 -40.23
C ARG A 447 -48.24 52.08 -40.14
N HIS A 448 -47.03 51.50 -40.21
CA HIS A 448 -46.21 51.41 -41.44
C HIS A 448 -44.78 50.88 -41.16
N GLN A 449 -44.37 49.91 -42.00
CA GLN A 449 -43.04 49.64 -42.56
C GLN A 449 -41.85 49.32 -41.63
N ILE A 450 -41.48 48.04 -41.69
CA ILE A 450 -40.22 47.45 -41.23
C ILE A 450 -39.04 48.12 -41.95
N VAL A 451 -38.10 48.66 -41.18
CA VAL A 451 -36.73 48.98 -41.64
C VAL A 451 -35.77 48.45 -40.58
N LEU A 452 -34.99 47.44 -40.98
CA LEU A 452 -33.83 46.93 -40.25
C LEU A 452 -32.74 48.00 -40.22
N TYR A 453 -32.29 48.41 -39.03
CA TYR A 453 -31.04 49.14 -38.85
C TYR A 453 -30.06 48.28 -38.05
N LEU A 454 -29.13 47.65 -38.78
CA LEU A 454 -27.78 47.41 -38.31
C LEU A 454 -26.97 48.69 -38.59
N SER A 455 -26.47 49.35 -37.55
CA SER A 455 -25.28 50.20 -37.68
C SER A 455 -24.64 50.45 -36.33
N ALA A 456 -23.47 49.84 -36.14
CA ALA A 456 -22.47 50.30 -35.20
C ALA A 456 -21.87 51.61 -35.73
N SER A 457 -21.70 52.62 -34.87
CA SER A 457 -20.68 53.68 -34.98
C SER A 457 -20.71 54.54 -33.72
N PHE A 458 -19.77 54.31 -32.80
CA PHE A 458 -19.48 55.23 -31.71
C PHE A 458 -18.50 56.30 -32.21
N HIS A 459 -18.98 57.53 -32.36
CA HIS A 459 -18.20 58.71 -32.71
C HIS A 459 -17.67 59.37 -31.42
N LEU A 460 -16.35 59.35 -31.18
CA LEU A 460 -15.73 60.25 -30.19
C LEU A 460 -15.33 61.55 -30.88
N LYS A 461 -15.94 62.65 -30.43
CA LYS A 461 -15.69 64.01 -30.89
C LYS A 461 -14.48 64.58 -30.13
N VAL A 462 -13.33 64.72 -30.80
CA VAL A 462 -12.15 65.40 -30.25
C VAL A 462 -12.16 66.85 -30.72
N SER A 463 -12.14 67.78 -29.77
CA SER A 463 -11.97 69.21 -30.04
C SER A 463 -10.65 69.72 -29.47
N SER A 464 -9.84 70.27 -30.38
CA SER A 464 -8.85 71.34 -30.23
C SER A 464 -7.78 71.32 -29.13
N SER A 465 -6.55 71.09 -29.60
CA SER A 465 -5.29 71.82 -29.37
C SER A 465 -5.00 72.43 -27.99
N LYS A 466 -4.32 71.61 -27.17
CA LYS A 466 -3.28 71.87 -26.13
C LYS A 466 -3.40 70.91 -24.94
N SER A 467 -4.57 70.28 -24.76
CA SER A 467 -4.78 69.26 -23.72
C SER A 467 -4.44 67.83 -24.18
N VAL A 468 -4.48 67.55 -25.48
CA VAL A 468 -4.15 66.22 -26.05
C VAL A 468 -2.68 65.84 -25.83
N PHE A 469 -1.77 66.82 -25.91
CA PHE A 469 -0.34 66.56 -25.68
C PHE A 469 -0.06 66.16 -24.22
N ILE A 470 -0.74 66.79 -23.26
CA ILE A 470 -0.60 66.48 -21.83
C ILE A 470 -1.13 65.07 -21.54
N VAL A 471 -2.27 64.70 -22.11
CA VAL A 471 -2.85 63.35 -21.92
C VAL A 471 -1.94 62.27 -22.52
N ILE A 472 -1.34 62.52 -23.69
CA ILE A 472 -0.40 61.57 -24.30
C ILE A 472 0.87 61.42 -23.45
N VAL A 473 1.42 62.52 -22.92
CA VAL A 473 2.60 62.45 -22.04
C VAL A 473 2.29 61.69 -20.75
N VAL A 474 1.12 61.91 -20.14
CA VAL A 474 0.71 61.17 -18.93
C VAL A 474 0.55 59.67 -19.21
N ILE A 475 -0.03 59.29 -20.35
CA ILE A 475 -0.16 57.89 -20.74
C ILE A 475 1.22 57.24 -20.98
N ILE A 476 2.15 57.95 -21.61
CA ILE A 476 3.52 57.46 -21.83
C ILE A 476 4.25 57.26 -20.50
N VAL A 477 4.12 58.20 -19.54
CA VAL A 477 4.74 58.06 -18.22
C VAL A 477 4.14 56.90 -17.42
N LEU A 478 2.82 56.68 -17.51
CA LEU A 478 2.14 55.52 -16.92
C LEU A 478 2.62 54.19 -17.53
N LEU A 479 2.77 54.13 -18.85
CA LEU A 479 3.28 52.93 -19.51
C LEU A 479 4.75 52.66 -19.13
N MET A 480 5.58 53.70 -19.06
CA MET A 480 6.99 53.55 -18.66
C MET A 480 7.13 53.10 -17.20
N SER A 481 6.24 53.54 -16.30
CA SER A 481 6.23 53.10 -14.90
C SER A 481 5.73 51.67 -14.74
N ILE A 482 4.76 51.23 -15.54
CA ILE A 482 4.34 49.82 -15.59
C ILE A 482 5.49 48.93 -16.11
N VAL A 483 6.17 49.33 -17.19
CA VAL A 483 7.32 48.58 -17.71
C VAL A 483 8.47 48.53 -16.70
N ALA A 484 8.78 49.63 -16.02
CA ALA A 484 9.77 49.65 -14.96
C ALA A 484 9.37 48.74 -13.78
N GLY A 485 8.10 48.72 -13.40
CA GLY A 485 7.56 47.81 -12.37
C GLY A 485 7.69 46.34 -12.75
N VAL A 486 7.36 45.98 -13.98
CA VAL A 486 7.51 44.62 -14.51
C VAL A 486 8.98 44.21 -14.56
N LEU A 487 9.88 45.10 -14.99
CA LEU A 487 11.32 44.83 -14.98
C LEU A 487 11.88 44.69 -13.56
N PHE A 488 11.36 45.45 -12.59
CA PHE A 488 11.74 45.36 -11.19
C PHE A 488 11.27 44.03 -10.57
N VAL A 489 10.02 43.62 -10.82
CA VAL A 489 9.48 42.32 -10.41
C VAL A 489 10.26 41.18 -11.08
N LYS A 490 10.54 41.27 -12.38
CA LYS A 490 11.32 40.23 -13.08
C LYS A 490 12.75 40.11 -12.55
N LYS A 491 13.38 41.23 -12.16
CA LYS A 491 14.76 41.24 -11.63
C LYS A 491 14.87 40.73 -10.18
N TYR A 492 13.82 40.89 -9.36
CA TYR A 492 13.88 40.56 -7.94
C TYR A 492 12.99 39.40 -7.48
N VAL A 493 11.93 39.04 -8.22
CA VAL A 493 10.98 37.97 -7.86
C VAL A 493 11.25 36.68 -8.62
N CYS A 494 11.73 36.75 -9.88
CA CYS A 494 12.03 35.57 -10.69
C CYS A 494 13.50 35.10 -10.64
N GLY A 495 14.32 35.70 -9.77
CA GLY A 495 15.73 35.30 -9.55
C GLY A 495 15.94 34.28 -8.42
N GLY A 496 14.88 33.86 -7.73
CA GLY A 496 14.94 32.82 -6.71
C GLY A 496 14.96 31.43 -7.33
N ARG A 497 16.02 30.66 -7.05
CA ARG A 497 16.09 29.22 -7.35
C ARG A 497 14.80 28.53 -6.87
N PHE A 498 14.08 27.87 -7.76
CA PHE A 498 13.05 26.91 -7.39
C PHE A 498 13.73 25.75 -6.65
N LEU A 499 13.53 25.67 -5.33
CA LEU A 499 13.81 24.47 -4.55
C LEU A 499 12.71 23.45 -4.89
N VAL A 500 13.03 22.56 -5.82
CA VAL A 500 12.25 21.34 -6.06
C VAL A 500 12.63 20.37 -4.95
N HIS A 501 11.79 20.23 -3.93
CA HIS A 501 11.91 19.11 -3.00
C HIS A 501 11.42 17.84 -3.71
N ARG A 502 12.37 17.02 -4.16
CA ARG A 502 12.09 15.61 -4.49
C ARG A 502 12.11 14.82 -3.19
N TYR A 503 10.96 14.35 -2.73
CA TYR A 503 10.91 13.24 -1.79
C TYR A 503 10.97 11.94 -2.60
N SER A 504 12.14 11.33 -2.62
CA SER A 504 12.28 9.90 -2.89
C SER A 504 12.78 9.28 -1.60
N VAL A 505 11.87 8.79 -0.77
CA VAL A 505 12.23 7.90 0.34
C VAL A 505 11.90 6.50 -0.14
N LEU A 506 12.88 5.88 -0.80
CA LEU A 506 12.98 4.43 -0.84
C LEU A 506 13.71 4.06 0.45
N GLN A 507 12.99 3.46 1.38
CA GLN A 507 13.48 3.17 2.72
C GLN A 507 14.46 2.00 2.65
N GLN A 508 15.76 2.30 2.57
CA GLN A 508 16.82 1.37 2.93
C GLN A 508 17.29 1.71 4.35
N HIS A 509 17.15 0.73 5.23
CA HIS A 509 17.63 0.75 6.60
C HIS A 509 19.15 0.94 6.66
N VAL A 510 19.61 2.07 7.21
CA VAL A 510 20.87 2.18 7.93
C VAL A 510 20.62 3.14 9.10
N GLU A 511 20.82 2.63 10.32
CA GLU A 511 20.84 3.42 11.55
C GLU A 511 22.01 4.39 11.53
N ASP A 512 21.83 5.63 12.00
CA ASP A 512 22.98 6.45 12.38
C ASP A 512 22.69 7.31 13.61
N ASN A 513 23.60 7.19 14.58
CA ASN A 513 23.81 8.13 15.66
C ASN A 513 25.04 9.00 15.33
N THR A 514 24.90 10.28 15.67
CA THR A 514 25.94 11.29 15.96
C THR A 514 26.68 12.04 14.83
N ALA A 515 26.29 13.33 14.73
CA ALA A 515 27.10 14.54 14.93
C ALA A 515 27.90 15.20 13.76
N GLU A 516 27.45 16.44 13.48
CA GLU A 516 28.16 17.68 13.08
C GLU A 516 29.06 17.74 11.82
N GLY A 517 28.51 18.38 10.78
CA GLY A 517 29.04 19.62 10.19
C GLY A 517 30.26 19.56 9.25
N ILE A 518 30.05 19.88 7.97
CA ILE A 518 30.73 20.94 7.18
C ILE A 518 30.23 20.87 5.72
N ASP A 519 29.92 22.04 5.17
CA ASP A 519 29.37 22.34 3.85
C ASP A 519 30.51 22.47 2.82
N ASP A 520 30.43 21.82 1.65
CA ASP A 520 31.22 22.20 0.48
C ASP A 520 30.54 21.80 -0.85
N GLN A 521 30.68 22.67 -1.86
CA GLN A 521 29.86 22.76 -3.06
C GLN A 521 30.37 21.94 -4.27
N LEU A 522 29.42 21.25 -4.91
CA LEU A 522 29.20 21.04 -6.36
C LEU A 522 30.38 21.05 -7.36
N GLU A 523 30.53 19.94 -8.09
CA GLU A 523 30.53 19.94 -9.56
C GLU A 523 29.85 18.67 -10.11
N THR A 524 28.89 18.84 -11.03
CA THR A 524 28.30 17.77 -11.85
C THR A 524 28.36 18.21 -13.31
N ASN A 525 29.01 17.41 -14.16
CA ASN A 525 28.90 17.50 -15.62
C ASN A 525 28.45 16.14 -16.16
N HIS A 526 27.32 16.15 -16.88
CA HIS A 526 26.78 15.02 -17.63
C HIS A 526 27.57 14.78 -18.92
N THR A 527 27.78 13.52 -19.32
CA THR A 527 27.49 13.03 -20.69
C THR A 527 27.53 11.50 -20.79
N GLN A 528 26.57 10.95 -21.55
CA GLN A 528 26.50 9.57 -22.04
C GLN A 528 27.62 9.27 -23.03
N ASN A 529 28.34 8.15 -22.89
CA ASN A 529 28.34 7.01 -23.83
C ASN A 529 29.39 5.98 -23.39
N GLY A 530 29.09 4.70 -23.57
CA GLY A 530 29.86 3.59 -23.01
C GLY A 530 31.27 3.41 -23.58
N LYS A 531 32.18 2.95 -22.72
CA LYS A 531 33.14 1.87 -22.98
C LYS A 531 33.77 1.43 -21.67
N ILE A 532 33.83 0.12 -21.47
CA ILE A 532 34.58 -0.53 -20.40
C ILE A 532 36.07 -0.29 -20.66
N GLU A 533 36.78 0.30 -19.71
CA GLU A 533 38.23 0.28 -19.64
C GLU A 533 38.66 0.31 -18.17
N PHE A 534 39.34 -0.74 -17.73
CA PHE A 534 39.94 -0.83 -16.40
C PHE A 534 41.16 0.10 -16.37
N HIS A 535 41.23 1.00 -15.39
CA HIS A 535 42.48 1.63 -15.00
C HIS A 535 42.77 1.34 -13.53
N ASP A 536 43.82 0.54 -13.38
CA ASP A 536 44.57 0.21 -12.18
C ASP A 536 45.41 1.44 -11.82
N ASP A 537 45.18 2.02 -10.63
CA ASP A 537 46.13 2.95 -10.02
C ASP A 537 46.27 2.59 -8.55
N SER A 538 47.43 1.98 -8.28
CA SER A 538 47.96 1.65 -6.97
C SER A 538 48.38 2.93 -6.25
N ASP A 539 47.86 3.15 -5.05
CA ASP A 539 48.53 3.98 -4.05
C ASP A 539 49.01 3.07 -2.91
N GLU A 540 50.30 2.71 -2.97
CA GLU A 540 51.05 2.16 -1.84
C GLU A 540 51.22 3.24 -0.78
N VAL A 541 50.74 2.98 0.45
CA VAL A 541 51.25 3.63 1.66
C VAL A 541 51.63 2.56 2.67
N HIS A 542 52.93 2.32 2.77
CA HIS A 542 53.56 1.60 3.87
C HIS A 542 53.49 2.42 5.15
N PHE A 543 53.04 1.83 6.27
CA PHE A 543 53.71 1.95 7.58
C PHE A 543 53.30 0.81 8.55
N SER A 544 54.33 0.08 8.96
CA SER A 544 54.59 -0.63 10.23
C SER A 544 53.57 -1.59 10.87
N ASP A 545 54.06 -2.83 11.00
CA ASP A 545 53.67 -3.91 11.91
C ASP A 545 53.12 -3.47 13.29
N GLU A 546 51.94 -3.97 13.63
CA GLU A 546 51.66 -4.48 14.97
C GLU A 546 50.73 -5.70 14.87
N THR A 547 51.29 -6.87 15.22
CA THR A 547 50.64 -8.17 15.26
C THR A 547 49.50 -8.21 16.28
N ASN A 548 48.27 -8.51 15.84
CA ASN A 548 47.23 -9.05 16.71
C ASN A 548 46.58 -10.30 16.09
N HIS A 549 46.73 -11.40 16.80
CA HIS A 549 46.22 -12.73 16.47
C HIS A 549 44.69 -12.75 16.48
N PHE A 550 44.05 -12.94 15.34
CA PHE A 550 42.69 -13.48 15.27
C PHE A 550 42.77 -15.00 15.32
N THR A 551 42.15 -15.60 16.33
CA THR A 551 42.05 -17.06 16.47
C THR A 551 40.76 -17.53 15.79
N TYR A 552 40.93 -18.24 14.67
CA TYR A 552 39.86 -18.95 13.98
C TYR A 552 39.66 -20.31 14.65
N ASN A 553 38.60 -20.47 15.45
CA ASN A 553 38.23 -21.78 16.00
C ASN A 553 37.16 -22.42 15.11
N GLN A 554 37.62 -23.25 14.18
CA GLN A 554 36.81 -24.15 13.38
C GLN A 554 36.53 -25.40 14.23
N HIS A 555 35.36 -25.50 14.84
CA HIS A 555 34.94 -26.73 15.50
C HIS A 555 34.37 -27.70 14.47
N VAL A 556 35.17 -28.70 14.11
CA VAL A 556 34.76 -29.86 13.31
C VAL A 556 33.92 -30.79 14.18
N LEU A 557 32.67 -31.02 13.79
CA LEU A 557 31.81 -32.04 14.38
C LEU A 557 32.40 -33.43 14.09
N LYS A 558 32.73 -34.15 15.16
CA LYS A 558 32.96 -35.60 15.14
C LYS A 558 31.96 -36.25 16.08
N ASN A 559 31.12 -37.11 15.49
CA ASN A 559 30.33 -38.18 16.08
C ASN A 559 29.37 -37.81 17.22
N ILE A 560 28.07 -37.96 16.97
CA ILE A 560 27.16 -38.93 17.64
C ILE A 560 26.04 -39.27 16.65
#